data_AF-A0A2D3RFJ8-F1
#
_entry.id   AF-A0A2D3RFJ8-F1
#
_cell.length_a   1.000
_cell.length_b   1.000
_cell.length_c   1.000
_cell.angle_alpha   90.00
_cell.angle_beta   90.00
_cell.angle_gamma   90.00
#
_symmetry.space_group_name_H-M   'P 1'
#
loop_
_entity.id
_entity.type
_entity.pdbx_description
1 polymer ?
#
loop_
_entity_poly.entity_id
_entity_poly.type
_entity_poly.pdbx_seq_one_letter_code
_entity_poly.pdbx_strand_id
1 'polypeptide(L)' 'MFDFFETSYRRAKDAREVKSYFAKYGEQAIDILAERASDRDLSRRDRRHWRRLARKARRRRSQLVTQLNTG' A
#
# COMPACT_ATOMS: atom_id res chain seq x y z
N MET A 1 -8.16 -7.35 24.69
CA MET A 1 -6.86 -7.99 24.37
C MET A 1 -7.07 -8.99 23.23
N PHE A 2 -7.21 -8.54 21.97
CA PHE A 2 -7.45 -9.42 20.79
C PHE A 2 -6.92 -8.83 19.46
N ASP A 3 -5.88 -8.00 19.44
CA ASP A 3 -5.45 -7.31 18.21
C ASP A 3 -4.47 -8.09 17.31
N PHE A 4 -3.96 -9.26 17.74
CA PHE A 4 -2.92 -9.95 16.97
C PHE A 4 -3.43 -10.65 15.70
N PHE A 5 -4.62 -11.24 15.72
CA PHE A 5 -5.18 -11.95 14.56
C PHE A 5 -5.76 -11.00 13.50
N GLU A 6 -6.38 -9.90 13.93
CA GLU A 6 -6.92 -8.90 13.02
C GLU A 6 -5.80 -8.23 12.19
N THR A 7 -4.60 -8.18 12.75
CA THR A 7 -3.43 -7.56 12.11
C THR A 7 -2.93 -8.35 10.90
N SER A 8 -2.95 -9.69 10.95
CA SER A 8 -2.50 -10.55 9.84
C SER A 8 -3.47 -10.53 8.66
N TYR A 9 -4.77 -10.63 8.95
CA TYR A 9 -5.82 -10.52 7.93
C TYR A 9 -5.82 -9.14 7.26
N ARG A 10 -5.74 -8.06 8.06
CA ARG A 10 -5.60 -6.69 7.53
C ARG A 10 -4.34 -6.55 6.68
N ARG A 11 -3.21 -7.13 7.08
CA ARG A 11 -1.97 -7.10 6.27
C ARG A 11 -2.13 -7.79 4.91
N ALA A 12 -2.78 -8.95 4.87
CA ALA A 12 -3.05 -9.69 3.64
C ALA A 12 -4.06 -8.97 2.74
N LYS A 13 -5.06 -8.31 3.33
CA LYS A 13 -6.02 -7.46 2.60
C LYS A 13 -5.32 -6.26 1.96
N ASP A 14 -4.52 -5.52 2.73
CA ASP A 14 -3.72 -4.40 2.19
C ASP A 14 -2.81 -4.83 1.04
N ALA A 15 -2.17 -6.00 1.15
CA ALA A 15 -1.28 -6.51 0.13
C ALA A 15 -2.04 -6.85 -1.18
N ARG A 16 -3.26 -7.38 -1.06
CA ARG A 16 -4.17 -7.58 -2.19
C ARG A 16 -4.61 -6.26 -2.80
N GLU A 17 -5.01 -5.29 -1.99
CA GLU A 17 -5.38 -3.95 -2.46
C GLU A 17 -4.23 -3.29 -3.23
N VAL A 18 -3.02 -3.27 -2.65
CA VAL A 18 -1.82 -2.75 -3.34
C VAL A 18 -1.59 -3.47 -4.66
N LYS A 19 -1.69 -4.81 -4.70
CA LYS A 19 -1.53 -5.58 -5.94
C LYS A 19 -2.58 -5.19 -7.00
N SER A 20 -3.83 -5.00 -6.61
CA SER A 20 -4.89 -4.55 -7.51
C SER A 20 -4.65 -3.15 -8.05
N TYR A 21 -4.14 -2.21 -7.22
CA TYR A 21 -3.77 -0.87 -7.68
C TYR A 21 -2.61 -0.90 -8.67
N PHE A 22 -1.56 -1.69 -8.41
CA PHE A 22 -0.47 -1.89 -9.37
C PHE A 22 -0.94 -2.56 -10.67
N ALA A 23 -1.87 -3.52 -10.60
CA ALA A 23 -2.41 -4.14 -11.80
C ALA A 23 -3.23 -3.15 -12.65
N LYS A 24 -3.90 -2.18 -12.02
CA LYS A 24 -4.74 -1.20 -12.71
C LYS A 24 -3.97 0.02 -13.23
N TYR A 25 -3.00 0.53 -12.45
CA TYR A 25 -2.33 1.80 -12.71
C TYR A 25 -0.81 1.67 -12.90
N GLY A 26 -0.25 0.46 -12.82
CA GLY A 26 1.19 0.25 -12.96
C GLY A 26 2.00 1.01 -11.90
N GLU A 27 3.07 1.67 -12.33
CA GLU A 27 3.93 2.46 -11.44
C GLU A 27 3.21 3.67 -10.80
N GLN A 28 2.22 4.24 -11.48
CA GLN A 28 1.43 5.39 -10.98
C GLN A 28 0.60 5.03 -9.75
N ALA A 29 0.42 3.73 -9.46
CA ALA A 29 -0.25 3.26 -8.26
C ALA A 29 0.34 3.87 -6.98
N ILE A 30 1.66 4.10 -6.93
CA ILE A 30 2.31 4.69 -5.75
C ILE A 30 1.86 6.13 -5.54
N ASP A 31 1.82 6.91 -6.62
CA ASP A 31 1.49 8.34 -6.57
C ASP A 31 0.01 8.53 -6.25
N ILE A 32 -0.88 7.76 -6.90
CA ILE A 32 -2.32 7.75 -6.60
C ILE A 32 -2.59 7.40 -5.13
N LEU A 33 -1.90 6.39 -4.59
CA LEU A 33 -2.05 6.01 -3.17
C LEU A 33 -1.49 7.08 -2.23
N ALA A 34 -0.44 7.80 -2.63
CA ALA A 34 0.15 8.89 -1.84
C ALA A 34 -0.71 10.17 -1.86
N GLU A 35 -1.32 10.48 -3.01
CA GLU A 35 -2.25 11.58 -3.17
C GLU A 35 -3.49 11.38 -2.30
N ARG A 36 -4.12 10.19 -2.36
CA ARG A 36 -5.21 9.83 -1.45
C ARG A 36 -4.81 9.81 0.02
N ALA A 37 -3.54 9.54 0.33
CA ALA A 37 -3.04 9.63 1.70
C ALA A 37 -2.83 11.08 2.18
N SER A 38 -2.92 12.06 1.29
CA SER A 38 -2.75 13.48 1.57
C SER A 38 -4.06 14.26 1.45
N ASP A 39 -5.07 13.64 0.83
CA ASP A 39 -6.44 14.14 0.74
C ASP A 39 -7.00 14.50 2.13
N ARG A 40 -7.44 15.76 2.26
CA ARG A 40 -7.93 16.34 3.51
C ARG A 40 -9.41 16.05 3.75
N ASP A 41 -10.14 15.71 2.70
CA ASP A 41 -11.57 15.40 2.76
C ASP A 41 -11.83 13.99 3.30
N LEU A 42 -10.82 13.12 3.22
CA LEU A 42 -10.83 11.82 3.85
C LEU A 42 -10.68 11.89 5.36
N SER A 43 -11.39 10.98 6.05
CA SER A 43 -11.28 10.80 7.49
C SER A 43 -9.83 10.51 7.90
N ARG A 44 -9.47 10.86 9.15
CA ARG A 44 -8.13 10.54 9.71
C ARG A 44 -7.82 9.03 9.63
N ARG A 45 -8.84 8.16 9.77
CA ARG A 45 -8.71 6.71 9.70
C ARG A 45 -8.35 6.26 8.29
N ASP A 46 -9.04 6.77 7.30
CA ASP A 46 -8.82 6.43 5.90
C ASP A 46 -7.50 6.98 5.39
N ARG A 47 -7.14 8.20 5.78
CA ARG A 47 -5.83 8.78 5.48
C ARG A 47 -4.69 7.92 6.02
N ARG A 48 -4.85 7.33 7.22
CA ARG A 48 -3.89 6.38 7.80
C ARG A 48 -3.89 5.03 7.07
N HIS A 49 -5.02 4.60 6.51
CA HIS A 49 -5.11 3.43 5.65
C HIS A 49 -4.33 3.64 4.35
N TRP A 50 -4.64 4.69 3.59
CA TRP A 50 -3.94 5.05 2.36
C TRP A 50 -2.44 5.25 2.56
N ARG A 51 -2.03 5.90 3.66
CA ARG A 51 -0.61 6.04 4.00
C ARG A 51 0.08 4.70 4.24
N ARG A 52 -0.61 3.71 4.81
CA ARG A 52 -0.08 2.35 4.98
C ARG A 52 0.04 1.64 3.65
N LEU A 53 -0.95 1.75 2.77
CA LEU A 53 -0.91 1.19 1.41
C LEU A 53 0.23 1.79 0.58
N ALA A 54 0.38 3.12 0.56
CA ALA A 54 1.45 3.82 -0.16
C ALA A 54 2.84 3.38 0.32
N ARG A 55 3.03 3.22 1.64
CA ARG A 55 4.30 2.70 2.20
C ARG A 55 4.59 1.27 1.76
N LYS A 56 3.59 0.40 1.73
CA LYS A 56 3.72 -0.99 1.24
C LYS A 56 4.01 -1.03 -0.26
N ALA A 57 3.35 -0.18 -1.03
CA ALA A 57 3.55 -0.06 -2.46
C ALA A 57 5.00 0.33 -2.79
N ARG A 58 5.54 1.34 -2.09
CA ARG A 58 6.95 1.75 -2.23
C ARG A 58 7.94 0.64 -1.87
N ARG A 59 7.70 -0.07 -0.75
CA ARG A 59 8.55 -1.21 -0.36
C ARG A 59 8.55 -2.32 -1.41
N ARG A 60 7.38 -2.62 -1.99
CA ARG A 60 7.25 -3.62 -3.04
C ARG A 60 8.00 -3.21 -4.31
N ARG A 61 7.94 -1.93 -4.71
CA ARG A 61 8.77 -1.40 -5.81
C ARG A 61 10.26 -1.54 -5.51
N SER A 62 10.70 -1.17 -4.31
CA SER A 62 12.10 -1.35 -3.91
C SER A 62 12.53 -2.81 -4.00
N GLN A 63 11.69 -3.77 -3.55
CA GLN A 63 11.99 -5.19 -3.66
C GLN A 63 12.04 -5.69 -5.11
N LEU A 64 11.13 -5.23 -5.96
CA LEU A 64 11.13 -5.52 -7.40
C LEU A 64 12.40 -4.98 -8.08
N VAL A 65 12.77 -3.73 -7.81
CA VAL A 65 13.99 -3.12 -8.34
C VAL A 65 15.24 -3.88 -7.86
N THR A 66 15.29 -4.26 -6.58
CA THR A 66 16.39 -5.09 -6.07
C THR A 66 16.44 -6.45 -6.75
N GLN A 67 15.30 -7.10 -6.99
CA GLN A 67 15.25 -8.38 -7.70
C GLN A 67 15.70 -8.28 -9.17
N LEU A 68 15.35 -7.19 -9.86
CA LEU A 68 15.77 -6.96 -11.24
C LEU A 68 17.26 -6.61 -11.39
N ASN A 69 17.86 -5.97 -10.38
CA ASN A 69 19.29 -5.63 -10.38
C ASN A 69 20.22 -6.78 -9.94
N THR A 70 19.67 -7.93 -9.51
CA THR A 70 20.47 -9.09 -9.06
C THR A 70 20.44 -10.25 -10.08
N GLY A 71 20.14 -9.96 -11.35
CA GLY A 71 20.22 -10.91 -12.47
C GLY A 71 21.20 -10.41 -13.52
#